data_AF-A0A1Z4RI48-F1
#
_entry.id   AF-A0A1Z4RI48-F1
#
_cell.length_a   1.000
_cell.length_b   1.000
_cell.length_c   1.000
_cell.angle_alpha   90.00
_cell.angle_beta   90.00
_cell.angle_gamma   90.00
#
_symmetry.space_group_name_H-M   'P 1'
#
loop_
_entity.id
_entity.type
_entity.pdbx_description
1 polymer ?
#
loop_
_entity_poly.entity_id
_entity_poly.type
_entity_poly.pdbx_seq_one_letter_code
_entity_poly.pdbx_strand_id
1 'polypeptide(L)'
;MNQNSLDKIRSSAKFILWFRSVLPSEIQQIIRPYLDQPYRLALNILDCCDRDNPITIDAIAQEINLNRETTRQVLKALESGGMKFNVSRARSWQILDLDSQTIVDNKEKLTEELKLETSLS
;
A
#
# COMPACT_ATOMS: atom_id res chain seq x y z
N MET A 1 8.07 9.68 11.31
CA MET A 1 7.73 10.34 10.02
C MET A 1 7.28 11.77 10.27
N ASN A 2 7.33 12.68 9.29
CA ASN A 2 6.74 14.02 9.45
C ASN A 2 5.25 14.04 9.03
N GLN A 3 4.50 15.05 9.49
CA GLN A 3 3.06 15.13 9.27
C GLN A 3 2.69 15.21 7.78
N ASN A 4 3.40 16.02 6.99
CA ASN A 4 3.14 16.17 5.55
C ASN A 4 3.23 14.83 4.81
N SER A 5 4.22 13.99 5.14
CA SER A 5 4.36 12.67 4.52
C SER A 5 3.23 11.72 4.92
N LEU A 6 2.75 11.79 6.17
CA LEU A 6 1.59 11.02 6.62
C LEU A 6 0.30 11.48 5.95
N ASP A 7 0.15 12.79 5.73
CA ASP A 7 -1.01 13.35 5.03
C ASP A 7 -1.03 12.93 3.55
N LYS A 8 0.13 12.94 2.86
CA LYS A 8 0.28 12.37 1.51
C LYS A 8 -0.17 10.91 1.47
N ILE A 9 0.27 10.08 2.42
CA ILE A 9 -0.13 8.67 2.48
C ILE A 9 -1.64 8.55 2.69
N ARG A 10 -2.21 9.32 3.63
CA ARG A 10 -3.65 9.30 3.93
C ARG A 10 -4.48 9.67 2.71
N SER A 11 -4.16 10.77 2.02
CA SER A 11 -4.91 11.23 0.85
C SER A 11 -4.80 10.26 -0.34
N SER A 12 -3.69 9.54 -0.45
CA SER A 12 -3.38 8.65 -1.57
C SER A 12 -3.65 7.17 -1.28
N ALA A 13 -4.30 6.84 -0.16
CA ALA A 13 -4.52 5.45 0.26
C ALA A 13 -5.22 4.61 -0.82
N LYS A 14 -6.23 5.16 -1.51
CA LYS A 14 -6.90 4.49 -2.64
C LYS A 14 -5.96 4.18 -3.80
N PHE A 15 -5.12 5.13 -4.18
CA PHE A 15 -4.09 4.93 -5.21
C PHE A 15 -3.09 3.86 -4.78
N ILE A 16 -2.58 3.91 -3.55
CA ILE A 16 -1.62 2.91 -3.04
C ILE A 16 -2.26 1.51 -3.05
N LEU A 17 -3.55 1.40 -2.70
CA LEU A 17 -4.28 0.14 -2.73
C LEU A 17 -4.40 -0.39 -4.16
N TRP A 18 -4.84 0.46 -5.10
CA TRP A 18 -4.93 0.14 -6.51
C TRP A 18 -3.58 -0.28 -7.09
N PHE A 19 -2.54 0.50 -6.84
CA PHE A 19 -1.19 0.29 -7.35
C PHE A 19 -0.68 -1.08 -6.93
N ARG A 20 -0.79 -1.41 -5.65
CA ARG A 20 -0.32 -2.71 -5.14
C ARG A 20 -1.13 -3.88 -5.68
N SER A 21 -2.44 -3.68 -5.82
CA SER A 21 -3.37 -4.81 -5.85
C SER A 21 -3.99 -5.12 -7.20
N VAL A 22 -4.01 -4.15 -8.10
CA VAL A 22 -4.66 -4.24 -9.41
C VAL A 22 -3.62 -4.15 -10.53
N LEU A 23 -2.63 -3.27 -10.35
CA LEU A 23 -1.59 -3.10 -11.36
C LEU A 23 -0.70 -4.36 -11.43
N PRO A 24 -0.37 -4.88 -12.63
CA PRO A 24 0.54 -6.02 -12.77
C PRO A 24 1.91 -5.76 -12.12
N SER A 25 2.53 -6.81 -11.58
CA SER A 25 3.81 -6.73 -10.88
C SER A 25 4.92 -6.09 -11.72
N GLU A 26 4.96 -6.39 -13.02
CA GLU A 26 5.98 -5.89 -13.95
C GLU A 26 5.87 -4.37 -14.09
N ILE A 27 4.63 -3.86 -14.23
CA ILE A 27 4.38 -2.42 -14.34
C ILE A 27 4.62 -1.73 -12.99
N GLN A 28 4.25 -2.38 -11.88
CA GLN A 28 4.58 -1.87 -10.54
C GLN A 28 6.11 -1.67 -10.40
N GLN A 29 6.91 -2.63 -10.84
CA GLN A 29 8.38 -2.54 -10.76
C GLN A 29 8.96 -1.39 -11.60
N ILE A 30 8.36 -1.10 -12.76
CA ILE A 30 8.77 0.02 -13.62
C ILE A 30 8.41 1.36 -12.97
N ILE A 31 7.19 1.52 -12.44
CA ILE A 31 6.71 2.81 -11.94
C ILE A 31 7.22 3.12 -10.53
N ARG A 32 7.40 2.11 -9.68
CA ARG A 32 7.70 2.29 -8.25
C ARG A 32 8.93 3.15 -7.96
N PRO A 33 10.05 3.09 -8.72
CA PRO A 33 11.19 3.99 -8.54
C PRO A 33 10.84 5.49 -8.69
N TYR A 34 9.82 5.82 -9.49
CA TYR A 34 9.41 7.21 -9.76
C TYR A 34 8.41 7.76 -8.75
N LEU A 35 7.85 6.93 -7.86
CA LEU A 35 6.94 7.37 -6.82
C LEU A 35 7.67 8.15 -5.72
N ASP A 36 7.03 9.18 -5.16
CA ASP A 36 7.54 9.87 -3.98
C ASP A 36 7.83 8.89 -2.83
N GLN A 37 8.84 9.22 -2.02
CA GLN A 37 9.29 8.38 -0.90
C GLN A 37 8.17 7.91 0.05
N PRO A 38 7.17 8.74 0.45
CA PRO A 38 6.09 8.30 1.33
C PRO A 38 5.25 7.17 0.71
N TYR A 39 5.02 7.21 -0.59
CA TYR A 39 4.26 6.16 -1.30
C TYR A 39 5.06 4.88 -1.40
N ARG A 40 6.36 4.98 -1.77
CA ARG A 40 7.26 3.81 -1.78
C ARG A 40 7.35 3.14 -0.42
N LEU A 41 7.44 3.94 0.65
CA LEU A 41 7.48 3.42 2.02
C LEU A 41 6.19 2.69 2.40
N ALA A 42 5.03 3.28 2.08
CA ALA A 42 3.74 2.63 2.30
C ALA A 42 3.64 1.31 1.53
N LEU A 43 4.06 1.28 0.27
CA LEU A 43 4.08 0.05 -0.52
C LEU A 43 5.03 -1.00 0.08
N ASN A 44 6.22 -0.62 0.56
CA ASN A 44 7.15 -1.56 1.20
C ASN A 44 6.53 -2.19 2.47
N ILE A 45 5.85 -1.39 3.30
CA ILE A 45 5.13 -1.89 4.48
C ILE A 45 4.02 -2.85 4.07
N LEU A 46 3.28 -2.48 3.02
CA LEU A 46 2.18 -3.30 2.54
C LEU A 46 2.69 -4.63 1.98
N ASP A 47 3.83 -4.68 1.29
CA ASP A 47 4.38 -5.93 0.77
C ASP A 47 4.59 -7.01 1.84
N CYS A 48 4.90 -6.62 3.09
CA CYS A 48 4.97 -7.53 4.24
C CYS A 48 3.59 -7.96 4.78
N CYS A 49 2.57 -7.15 4.53
CA CYS A 49 1.19 -7.47 4.89
C CYS A 49 0.59 -8.38 3.82
N ASP A 50 0.76 -9.69 4.00
CA ASP A 50 0.09 -10.70 3.21
C ASP A 50 -1.42 -10.75 3.53
N ARG A 51 -2.23 -11.19 2.56
CA ARG A 51 -3.67 -11.30 2.76
C ARG A 51 -4.03 -12.45 3.68
N ASP A 52 -3.25 -13.53 3.65
CA ASP A 52 -3.59 -14.76 4.37
C ASP A 52 -2.92 -14.84 5.74
N ASN A 53 -1.84 -14.08 5.96
CA ASN A 53 -1.01 -14.18 7.16
C ASN A 53 -0.93 -12.83 7.90
N PRO A 54 -1.66 -12.65 9.02
CA PRO A 54 -1.56 -11.46 9.84
C PRO A 54 -0.15 -11.27 10.41
N ILE A 55 0.44 -10.09 10.22
CA ILE A 55 1.81 -9.79 10.65
C ILE A 55 1.86 -8.67 11.70
N THR A 56 2.76 -8.74 12.67
CA THR A 56 2.87 -7.69 13.70
C THR A 56 3.64 -6.48 13.19
N ILE A 57 3.40 -5.30 13.81
CA ILE A 57 4.18 -4.08 13.51
C ILE A 57 5.68 -4.32 13.71
N ASP A 58 6.04 -5.08 14.75
CA ASP A 58 7.43 -5.38 15.09
C ASP A 58 8.09 -6.25 14.00
N ALA A 59 7.37 -7.25 13.48
CA ALA A 59 7.85 -8.08 12.38
C ALA A 59 8.01 -7.28 11.08
N ILE A 60 7.03 -6.45 10.70
CA ILE A 60 7.15 -5.56 9.53
C ILE A 60 8.37 -4.65 9.70
N ALA A 61 8.48 -3.96 10.85
CA ALA A 61 9.57 -3.03 11.13
C ALA A 61 10.94 -3.69 10.99
N GLN A 62 11.07 -4.93 11.45
CA GLN A 62 12.30 -5.71 11.29
C GLN A 62 12.58 -6.09 9.84
N GLU A 63 11.58 -6.57 9.11
CA GLU A 63 11.72 -7.06 7.73
C GLU A 63 12.17 -5.97 6.75
N ILE A 64 11.62 -4.76 6.87
CA ILE A 64 11.97 -3.61 6.01
C ILE A 64 12.98 -2.65 6.65
N ASN A 65 13.59 -3.04 7.77
CA ASN A 65 14.57 -2.24 8.51
C ASN A 65 14.10 -0.79 8.79
N LEU A 66 12.88 -0.66 9.31
CA LEU A 66 12.23 0.60 9.65
C LEU A 66 12.00 0.69 11.16
N ASN A 67 11.92 1.90 11.72
CA ASN A 67 11.53 2.00 13.12
C ASN A 67 10.05 1.60 13.30
N ARG A 68 9.76 0.97 14.45
CA ARG A 68 8.42 0.51 14.84
C ARG A 68 7.38 1.62 14.76
N GLU A 69 7.72 2.81 15.25
CA GLU A 69 6.81 3.94 15.34
C GLU A 69 6.39 4.46 13.96
N THR A 70 7.31 4.52 13.00
CA THR A 70 7.02 4.93 11.62
C THR A 70 6.16 3.89 10.94
N THR A 71 6.45 2.60 11.15
CA THR A 71 5.61 1.50 10.66
C THR A 71 4.17 1.67 11.15
N ARG A 72 3.99 1.91 12.47
CA ARG A 72 2.69 2.18 13.08
C ARG A 72 2.01 3.42 12.49
N GLN A 73 2.75 4.52 12.33
CA GLN A 73 2.22 5.79 11.79
C GLN A 73 1.73 5.62 10.35
N VAL A 74 2.48 4.88 9.51
CA VAL A 74 2.09 4.62 8.12
C VAL A 74 0.86 3.73 8.05
N LEU A 75 0.80 2.62 8.80
CA LEU A 75 -0.38 1.74 8.86
C LEU A 75 -1.63 2.53 9.31
N LYS A 76 -1.49 3.38 10.33
CA LYS A 76 -2.58 4.26 10.79
C LYS A 76 -2.97 5.31 9.75
N ALA A 77 -2.02 5.87 9.00
CA ALA A 77 -2.31 6.81 7.92
C ALA A 77 -3.10 6.14 6.80
N LEU A 78 -2.70 4.93 6.38
CA LEU A 78 -3.40 4.11 5.38
C LEU A 78 -4.82 3.76 5.84
N GLU A 79 -4.98 3.31 7.10
CA GLU A 79 -6.28 3.03 7.71
C GLU A 79 -7.18 4.27 7.72
N SER A 80 -6.66 5.42 8.16
CA SER A 80 -7.40 6.68 8.16
C SER A 80 -7.73 7.21 6.75
N GLY A 81 -6.97 6.77 5.74
CA GLY A 81 -7.22 7.07 4.32
C GLY A 81 -8.28 6.17 3.68
N GLY A 82 -8.85 5.23 4.44
CA GLY A 82 -9.94 4.36 4.02
C GLY A 82 -9.52 2.94 3.64
N MET A 83 -8.25 2.57 3.77
CA MET A 83 -7.88 1.15 3.68
C MET A 83 -8.41 0.39 4.90
N LYS A 84 -8.99 -0.77 4.66
CA LYS A 84 -9.52 -1.62 5.73
C LYS A 84 -8.49 -2.66 6.14
N PHE A 85 -8.24 -2.74 7.44
CA PHE A 85 -7.38 -3.75 8.04
C PHE A 85 -8.15 -4.56 9.07
N ASN A 86 -7.85 -5.85 9.16
CA ASN A 86 -8.20 -6.66 10.31
C ASN A 86 -7.04 -6.60 11.30
N VAL A 87 -7.32 -6.22 12.54
CA VAL A 87 -6.32 -6.16 13.61
C VAL A 87 -6.64 -7.24 14.63
N SER A 88 -5.78 -8.26 14.70
CA SER A 88 -5.97 -9.39 15.61
C SER A 88 -5.81 -8.97 17.08
N ARG A 89 -6.22 -9.83 18.02
CA ARG A 89 -5.94 -9.65 19.46
C ARG A 89 -4.45 -9.55 19.77
N ALA A 90 -3.60 -10.16 18.94
CA ALA A 90 -2.14 -10.06 19.03
C ALA A 90 -1.57 -8.77 18.40
N ARG A 91 -2.44 -7.84 17.97
CA ARG A 91 -2.08 -6.61 17.25
C ARG A 91 -1.37 -6.87 15.91
N SER A 92 -1.63 -8.04 15.32
CA SER A 92 -1.22 -8.34 13.96
C SER A 92 -2.16 -7.65 12.99
N TRP A 93 -1.60 -7.08 11.92
CA TRP A 93 -2.30 -6.39 10.86
C TRP A 93 -2.42 -7.31 9.65
N GLN A 94 -3.62 -7.32 9.07
CA GLN A 94 -3.95 -8.05 7.85
C GLN A 94 -4.81 -7.13 7.00
N ILE A 95 -4.55 -7.07 5.70
CA ILE A 95 -5.37 -6.24 4.79
C ILE A 95 -6.66 -6.99 4.50
N LEU A 96 -7.80 -6.32 4.65
CA LEU A 96 -9.09 -6.90 4.33
C LEU A 96 -9.30 -7.00 2.82
N ASP A 97 -10.14 -7.95 2.39
CA ASP A 97 -10.33 -8.28 0.99
C ASP A 97 -10.65 -7.05 0.12
N LEU A 98 -10.00 -6.96 -1.04
CA LEU A 98 -10.03 -5.81 -1.93
C LEU A 98 -11.38 -5.60 -2.58
N ASP A 99 -12.11 -6.69 -2.82
CA ASP A 99 -13.46 -6.63 -3.39
C ASP A 99 -14.45 -5.97 -2.41
N SER A 100 -14.08 -5.88 -1.13
CA SER A 100 -14.84 -5.16 -0.10
C SER A 100 -14.43 -3.68 0.07
N GLN A 101 -13.45 -3.21 -0.70
CA GLN A 101 -12.87 -1.87 -0.60
C GLN A 101 -13.12 -1.07 -1.88
N THR A 102 -13.58 0.17 -1.73
CA THR A 102 -13.77 1.09 -2.86
C THR A 102 -12.42 1.65 -3.30
N ILE A 103 -11.82 1.03 -4.31
CA ILE A 103 -10.46 1.33 -4.80
C ILE A 103 -10.44 2.62 -5.64
N VAL A 104 -10.89 2.56 -6.90
CA VAL A 104 -10.98 3.69 -7.85
C VAL A 104 -12.08 3.37 -8.85
N ASP A 105 -12.93 4.33 -9.20
CA ASP A 105 -13.90 4.17 -10.30
C ASP A 105 -13.13 4.04 -11.63
N ASN A 106 -13.38 2.97 -12.41
CA ASN A 106 -12.66 2.61 -13.64
C ASN A 106 -11.24 2.04 -13.49
N LYS A 107 -10.95 1.29 -12.42
CA LYS A 107 -9.67 0.58 -12.22
C LYS A 107 -9.19 -0.23 -13.44
N GLU A 108 -10.10 -0.89 -14.15
CA GLU A 108 -9.79 -1.74 -15.32
C GLU A 108 -9.30 -0.91 -16.50
N LYS A 109 -9.98 0.21 -16.78
CA LYS A 109 -9.62 1.11 -17.87
C LYS A 109 -8.22 1.73 -17.67
N LEU A 110 -7.92 2.18 -16.46
CA LEU A 110 -6.60 2.71 -16.09
C LEU A 110 -5.48 1.66 -16.25
N THR A 111 -5.76 0.40 -15.91
CA THR A 111 -4.79 -0.69 -16.06
C THR A 111 -4.58 -1.08 -17.53
N GLU A 112 -5.62 -1.05 -18.37
CA GLU A 112 -5.50 -1.32 -19.81
C GLU A 112 -4.72 -0.23 -20.55
N GLU A 113 -4.99 1.05 -20.27
CA GLU A 113 -4.27 2.18 -20.87
C GLU A 113 -2.77 2.11 -20.56
N LEU A 114 -2.40 1.84 -19.30
CA LEU A 114 -1.00 1.67 -18.89
C LEU A 114 -0.30 0.48 -19.54
N LYS A 115 -1.02 -0.64 -19.75
CA LYS A 115 -0.48 -1.80 -20.46
C LYS A 115 -0.15 -1.48 -21.92
N LEU A 116 -1.05 -0.78 -22.61
CA LEU A 116 -0.84 -0.36 -23.99
C LEU A 116 0.39 0.53 -24.13
N GLU A 117 0.53 1.56 -23.29
CA GLU A 117 1.66 2.50 -23.34
C GLU A 117 3.02 1.84 -23.06
N THR A 118 3.07 0.90 -22.11
CA THR A 118 4.30 0.18 -21.74
C THR A 118 4.72 -0.88 -22.76
N SER A 119 3.78 -1.43 -23.53
CA SER A 119 4.08 -2.39 -24.61
C SER A 119 4.51 -1.75 -25.94
N LEU A 120 4.39 -0.43 -26.06
CA LEU A 120 4.78 0.36 -27.23
C LEU A 120 6.14 1.07 -27.07
N SER A 121 6.80 0.93 -25.91
CA SER A 121 8.11 1.49 -25.57
C SER A 121 9.20 0.43 -25.58
#